data_AF-A0A068TK28-F1
#
_entry.id   AF-A0A068TK28-F1
#
_cell.length_a   1.000
_cell.length_b   1.000
_cell.length_c   1.000
_cell.angle_alpha   90.00
_cell.angle_beta   90.00
_cell.angle_gamma   90.00
#
_symmetry.space_group_name_H-M   'P 1'
#
loop_
_entity.id
_entity.type
_entity.pdbx_description
1 polymer ?
#
loop_
_entity_poly.entity_id
_entity_poly.type
_entity_poly.pdbx_seq_one_letter_code
_entity_poly.pdbx_strand_id
1 'polypeptide(L)' 'MDISSTRSILSDRPAQAAGSLLNARLSKGYSVSELAIATGLTETEIRLAEDGRMQNPDYIRRIKSALA' A
#
# COMPACT_ATOMS: atom_id res chain seq x y z
N MET A 1 35.28 -4.71 -23.43
CA MET A 1 34.15 -5.66 -23.50
C MET A 1 33.25 -5.38 -22.32
N ASP A 2 32.14 -4.70 -22.58
CA ASP A 2 30.97 -4.56 -21.72
C ASP A 2 30.47 -5.91 -21.19
N ILE A 3 30.02 -5.95 -19.93
CA ILE A 3 28.62 -6.30 -19.62
C ILE A 3 28.19 -5.64 -18.30
N SER A 4 27.48 -4.51 -18.46
CA SER A 4 26.28 -4.10 -17.72
C SER A 4 26.19 -4.33 -16.20
N SER A 5 26.50 -3.24 -15.52
CA SER A 5 25.72 -2.69 -14.41
C SER A 5 24.20 -2.99 -14.48
N THR A 6 23.60 -3.18 -13.31
CA THR A 6 22.17 -3.03 -12.98
C THR A 6 21.18 -4.08 -13.52
N ARG A 7 20.79 -5.05 -12.68
CA ARG A 7 19.43 -5.62 -12.71
C ARG A 7 19.07 -6.32 -11.40
N SER A 8 19.04 -5.55 -10.31
CA SER A 8 18.28 -5.90 -9.10
C SER A 8 17.26 -4.80 -8.80
N ILE A 9 16.48 -4.40 -9.82
CA ILE A 9 15.51 -3.29 -9.73
C ILE A 9 14.08 -3.72 -10.03
N LEU A 10 13.78 -5.02 -9.91
CA LEU A 10 12.43 -5.55 -10.10
C LEU A 10 12.08 -6.35 -8.85
N SER A 11 11.31 -5.74 -7.95
CA SER A 11 10.24 -6.37 -7.13
C SER A 11 10.12 -5.94 -5.66
N ASP A 12 10.98 -5.08 -5.12
CA ASP A 12 10.85 -4.67 -3.69
C ASP A 12 9.88 -3.52 -3.40
N ARG A 13 9.38 -2.83 -4.43
CA ARG A 13 8.52 -1.64 -4.24
C ARG A 13 7.11 -1.92 -3.69
N PRO A 14 6.39 -2.98 -4.09
CA PRO A 14 5.06 -3.22 -3.53
C PRO A 14 5.11 -3.64 -2.04
N ALA A 15 6.10 -4.44 -1.64
CA ALA A 15 6.24 -4.90 -0.26
C ALA A 15 6.57 -3.76 0.73
N GLN A 16 7.43 -2.81 0.35
CA GLN A 16 7.71 -1.64 1.19
C GLN A 16 6.51 -0.69 1.31
N ALA A 17 5.71 -0.54 0.24
CA ALA A 17 4.50 0.26 0.28
C ALA A 17 3.42 -0.36 1.18
N ALA A 18 3.32 -1.69 1.21
CA ALA A 18 2.37 -2.47 2.00
C ALA A 18 2.51 -2.23 3.52
N GLY A 19 3.71 -2.49 4.05
CA GLY A 19 4.01 -2.25 5.46
C GLY A 19 3.88 -0.77 5.86
N SER A 20 4.08 0.15 4.90
CA SER A 20 3.89 1.58 5.15
C SER A 20 2.42 1.96 5.35
N LEU A 21 1.45 1.30 4.71
CA LEU A 21 0.03 1.64 4.86
C LEU A 21 -0.53 1.17 6.19
N LEU A 22 -0.18 -0.06 6.61
CA LEU A 22 -0.58 -0.60 7.91
C LEU A 22 -0.08 0.30 9.05
N ASN A 23 1.20 0.65 9.03
CA ASN A 23 1.79 1.52 10.05
C ASN A 23 1.16 2.93 10.04
N ALA A 24 0.89 3.49 8.87
CA ALA A 24 0.21 4.79 8.76
C ALA A 24 -1.21 4.75 9.33
N ARG A 25 -1.98 3.69 9.06
CA ARG A 25 -3.33 3.50 9.64
C ARG A 25 -3.26 3.42 11.16
N LEU A 26 -2.38 2.57 11.70
CA LEU A 26 -2.21 2.39 13.15
C LEU A 26 -1.73 3.67 13.83
N SER A 27 -0.82 4.43 13.21
CA SER A 27 -0.33 5.70 13.76
C SER A 27 -1.42 6.77 13.84
N LYS A 28 -2.43 6.73 12.97
CA LYS A 28 -3.60 7.62 13.05
C LYS A 28 -4.71 7.09 13.97
N GLY A 29 -4.56 5.87 14.50
CA GLY A 29 -5.58 5.25 15.35
C GLY A 29 -6.81 4.76 14.57
N TYR A 30 -6.74 4.66 13.24
CA TYR A 30 -7.85 4.19 12.43
C TYR A 30 -8.02 2.67 12.54
N SER A 31 -9.25 2.21 12.75
CA SER A 31 -9.65 0.85 12.44
C SER A 31 -9.70 0.61 10.93
N VAL A 32 -9.69 -0.66 10.52
CA VAL A 32 -9.84 -1.04 9.11
C VAL A 32 -11.19 -0.57 8.56
N SER A 33 -12.25 -0.68 9.36
CA SER A 33 -13.61 -0.25 8.99
C SER A 33 -13.70 1.27 8.79
N GLU A 34 -13.07 2.07 9.67
CA GLU A 34 -13.05 3.53 9.51
C GLU A 34 -12.30 3.95 8.25
N LEU A 35 -11.17 3.31 7.96
CA LEU A 35 -10.41 3.59 6.74
C LEU A 35 -11.17 3.16 5.47
N ALA A 36 -11.87 2.02 5.53
CA ALA A 36 -12.76 1.56 4.47
C ALA A 36 -13.85 2.61 4.16
N ILE A 37 -14.52 3.14 5.19
CA ILE A 37 -15.52 4.21 5.05
C ILE A 37 -14.90 5.47 4.45
N ALA A 38 -13.75 5.93 4.98
CA ALA A 38 -13.09 7.16 4.52
C ALA A 38 -12.63 7.10 3.06
N THR A 39 -12.29 5.91 2.57
CA THR A 39 -11.77 5.70 1.22
C THR A 39 -12.84 5.23 0.22
N GLY A 40 -14.02 4.84 0.71
CA GLY A 40 -15.06 4.18 -0.08
C GLY A 40 -14.64 2.80 -0.59
N LEU A 41 -13.72 2.14 0.12
CA LEU A 41 -13.25 0.78 -0.18
C LEU A 41 -13.83 -0.19 0.84
N THR A 42 -13.77 -1.48 0.54
CA THR A 42 -14.09 -2.56 1.47
C THR A 42 -12.93 -2.83 2.42
N GLU A 43 -13.20 -3.40 3.59
CA GLU A 43 -12.15 -3.84 4.51
C GLU A 43 -11.18 -4.83 3.87
N THR A 44 -11.67 -5.69 2.97
CA THR A 44 -10.86 -6.64 2.22
C THR A 44 -9.86 -5.92 1.32
N GLU A 45 -10.28 -4.87 0.61
CA GLU A 45 -9.39 -4.07 -0.24
C GLU A 45 -8.34 -3.32 0.58
N ILE A 46 -8.72 -2.81 1.76
CA ILE A 46 -7.75 -2.22 2.71
C ILE A 46 -6.71 -3.26 3.11
N ARG A 47 -7.12 -4.45 3.55
CA ARG A 47 -6.20 -5.52 3.96
C ARG A 47 -5.31 -5.98 2.82
N LEU A 48 -5.85 -6.11 1.60
CA LEU A 48 -5.05 -6.42 0.43
C LEU A 48 -3.98 -5.35 0.17
N ALA A 49 -4.29 -4.08 0.40
CA ALA A 49 -3.33 -2.99 0.25
C ALA A 49 -2.26 -3.01 1.35
N GLU A 50 -2.66 -3.28 2.59
CA GLU A 50 -1.75 -3.45 3.73
C GLU A 50 -0.83 -4.67 3.60
N ASP A 51 -1.31 -5.74 2.97
CA ASP A 51 -0.54 -6.96 2.68
C ASP A 51 0.29 -6.84 1.39
N GLY A 52 0.17 -5.75 0.63
CA GLY A 52 0.91 -5.53 -0.61
C GLY A 52 0.40 -6.36 -1.80
N ARG A 53 -0.79 -6.95 -1.64
CA ARG A 53 -1.47 -7.79 -2.64
C ARG A 53 -2.46 -7.00 -3.48
N MET A 54 -2.71 -5.74 -3.15
CA MET A 54 -3.56 -4.85 -3.93
C MET A 54 -2.90 -4.52 -5.27
N GLN A 55 -3.57 -4.89 -6.35
CA GLN A 55 -3.06 -4.67 -7.71
C GLN A 55 -3.56 -3.35 -8.32
N ASN A 56 -4.61 -2.72 -7.75
CA ASN A 56 -5.13 -1.46 -8.27
C ASN A 56 -4.37 -0.26 -7.66
N PRO A 57 -3.56 0.47 -8.46
CA PRO A 57 -2.80 1.62 -7.97
C PRO A 57 -3.69 2.79 -7.52
N ASP A 58 -4.90 2.92 -8.06
CA ASP A 58 -5.83 3.97 -7.64
C ASP A 58 -6.32 3.75 -6.20
N TYR A 59 -6.49 2.49 -5.79
CA TYR A 59 -6.91 2.17 -4.43
C TYR A 59 -5.78 2.47 -3.45
N ILE A 60 -4.55 2.09 -3.81
CA ILE A 60 -3.35 2.44 -3.03
C ILE A 60 -3.24 3.96 -2.87
N ARG A 61 -3.47 4.73 -3.94
CA ARG A 61 -3.44 6.20 -3.91
C ARG A 61 -4.53 6.79 -3.02
N ARG A 62 -5.76 6.27 -3.07
CA ARG A 62 -6.86 6.69 -2.19
C ARG A 62 -6.53 6.44 -0.72
N ILE A 63 -6.03 5.25 -0.40
CA ILE A 63 -5.63 4.90 0.96
C ILE A 63 -4.53 5.84 1.45
N LYS A 64 -3.49 6.07 0.63
CA LYS A 64 -2.44 7.04 0.96
C LYS A 64 -2.98 8.44 1.19
N SER A 65 -3.94 8.89 0.39
CA SER A 65 -4.56 10.22 0.56
C SER A 65 -5.39 10.33 1.83
N ALA A 66 -6.06 9.26 2.26
CA ALA A 66 -6.81 9.24 3.52
C ALA A 66 -5.87 9.20 4.75
N LEU A 67 -4.67 8.63 4.58
CA LEU A 67 -3.66 8.51 5.63
C LEU A 67 -2.64 9.66 5.64
N ALA A 68 -2.66 10.56 4.65
CA ALA A 68 -1.81 11.75 4.57
C ALA A 68 -2.10 12.76 5.67
#